data_AF-A0A1V0PQN3-F1
#
_entry.id   AF-A0A1V0PQN3-F1
#
_cell.length_a   1.000
_cell.length_b   1.000
_cell.length_c   1.000
_cell.angle_alpha   90.00
_cell.angle_beta   90.00
_cell.angle_gamma   90.00
#
_symmetry.space_group_name_H-M   'P 1'
#
loop_
_entity.id
_entity.type
_entity.pdbx_description
1 polymer ?
#
loop_
_entity_poly.entity_id
_entity_poly.type
_entity_poly.pdbx_seq_one_letter_code
_entity_poly.pdbx_strand_id
1 'polypeptide(L)'
;MRRLMIMLLTLCPAPLLALELDCVAELACVTGAEAGCQKTEVPYALKVGRKTGAKVVMQTEDEERFYEFTRLKNADGLLLQASGGALGDDQGAGALSVFDDFRFVLTRHNRIVLGEDQTEVIAVSIHGTCKEPTP
;
A
#
# COMPACT_ATOMS: atom_id res chain seq x y z
N MET A 1 39.39 -17.64 46.48
CA MET A 1 37.99 -17.34 46.12
C MET A 1 37.95 -16.87 44.66
N ARG A 2 37.53 -17.74 43.74
CA ARG A 2 37.56 -17.51 42.28
C ARG A 2 36.17 -17.01 41.87
N ARG A 3 36.04 -15.72 41.53
CA ARG A 3 34.76 -15.11 41.11
C ARG A 3 34.39 -15.63 39.72
N LEU A 4 33.29 -16.37 39.64
CA LEU A 4 32.67 -16.85 38.41
C LEU A 4 31.92 -15.67 37.79
N MET A 5 32.40 -15.16 36.66
CA MET A 5 31.75 -14.06 35.93
C MET A 5 30.69 -14.68 35.02
N ILE A 6 29.42 -14.59 35.43
CA ILE A 6 28.27 -15.01 34.63
C ILE A 6 28.09 -13.97 33.52
N MET A 7 28.43 -14.36 32.29
CA MET A 7 28.23 -13.55 31.10
C MET A 7 26.76 -13.65 30.70
N LEU A 8 26.00 -12.59 31.01
CA LEU A 8 24.58 -12.47 30.68
C LEU A 8 24.47 -12.18 29.17
N LEU A 9 24.13 -13.20 28.38
CA LEU A 9 23.77 -13.07 26.97
C LEU A 9 22.48 -12.25 26.86
N THR A 10 22.63 -10.96 26.58
CA THR A 10 21.55 -10.07 26.19
C THR A 10 21.06 -10.48 24.80
N LEU A 11 19.99 -11.28 24.74
CA LEU A 11 19.20 -11.46 23.54
C LEU A 11 18.54 -10.11 23.21
N CYS A 12 19.17 -9.34 22.33
CA CYS A 12 18.53 -8.18 21.72
C CYS A 12 17.40 -8.72 20.83
N PRO A 13 16.11 -8.44 21.10
CA PRO A 13 15.05 -8.80 20.18
C PRO A 13 15.27 -7.98 18.92
N ALA A 14 15.80 -8.62 17.88
CA ALA A 14 15.94 -7.98 16.58
C ALA A 14 14.59 -7.39 16.17
N PRO A 15 14.62 -6.22 15.51
CA PRO A 15 13.65 -5.75 14.58
C PRO A 15 12.80 -6.86 13.99
N LEU A 16 11.62 -7.20 14.50
CA LEU A 16 10.72 -8.00 13.69
C LEU A 16 10.26 -7.03 12.58
N LEU A 17 11.08 -6.89 11.51
CA LEU A 17 10.93 -6.00 10.35
C LEU A 17 9.58 -6.13 9.63
N ALA A 18 8.90 -5.00 9.39
CA ALA A 18 7.74 -4.92 8.50
C ALA A 18 8.11 -5.37 7.06
N LEU A 19 7.13 -5.78 6.26
CA LEU A 19 7.36 -6.04 4.83
C LEU A 19 7.39 -4.69 4.12
N GLU A 20 8.41 -4.47 3.31
CA GLU A 20 8.56 -3.28 2.46
C GLU A 20 8.68 -3.73 1.02
N LEU A 21 8.00 -3.03 0.11
CA LEU A 21 8.06 -3.28 -1.33
C LEU A 21 8.18 -1.95 -2.08
N ASP A 22 8.99 -1.95 -3.13
CA ASP A 22 9.04 -0.87 -4.12
C ASP A 22 8.12 -1.25 -5.27
N CYS A 23 7.13 -0.42 -5.56
CA CYS A 23 6.12 -0.68 -6.58
C CYS A 23 6.11 0.42 -7.64
N VAL A 24 5.76 0.06 -8.87
CA VAL A 24 5.59 1.01 -9.98
C VAL A 24 4.22 0.78 -10.59
N ALA A 25 3.38 1.80 -10.58
CA ALA A 25 2.14 1.79 -11.34
C ALA A 25 2.45 1.96 -12.82
N GLU A 26 1.87 1.09 -13.65
CA GLU A 26 2.10 1.03 -15.09
C GLU A 26 0.84 1.45 -15.89
N LEU A 27 -0.33 1.25 -15.28
CA LEU A 27 -1.62 1.58 -15.89
C LEU A 27 -2.60 2.11 -14.84
N ALA A 28 -3.26 3.22 -15.15
CA ALA A 28 -4.37 3.76 -14.36
C ALA A 28 -5.62 3.81 -15.22
N CYS A 29 -6.70 3.18 -14.76
CA CYS A 29 -8.01 3.18 -15.39
C CYS A 29 -9.00 3.93 -14.52
N VAL A 30 -9.77 4.84 -15.12
CA VAL A 30 -10.81 5.62 -14.44
C VAL A 30 -12.17 5.25 -15.02
N THR A 31 -13.17 5.22 -14.16
CA THR A 31 -14.59 5.11 -14.53
C THR A 31 -15.31 6.39 -14.10
N GLY A 32 -16.21 6.92 -14.94
CA GLY A 32 -16.88 8.22 -14.74
C GLY A 32 -16.89 9.08 -16.00
N ALA A 33 -16.84 10.41 -15.85
CA ALA A 33 -17.03 11.44 -16.89
C ALA A 33 -16.24 11.21 -18.19
N GLU A 34 -15.03 10.66 -18.10
CA GLU A 34 -14.23 10.25 -19.26
C GLU A 34 -13.55 8.90 -18.95
N ALA A 35 -14.34 7.83 -18.95
CA ALA A 35 -13.83 6.49 -18.68
C ALA A 35 -12.72 6.11 -19.68
N GLY A 36 -11.60 5.61 -19.15
CA GLY A 36 -10.44 5.29 -19.97
C GLY A 36 -9.25 4.79 -19.15
N CYS A 37 -8.29 4.18 -19.83
CA CYS A 37 -7.05 3.71 -19.23
C CYS A 37 -5.87 4.45 -19.84
N GLN A 38 -4.98 4.94 -18.99
CA GLN A 38 -3.76 5.63 -19.39
C GLN A 38 -2.55 4.86 -18.86
N LYS A 39 -1.54 4.69 -19.72
CA LYS A 39 -0.21 4.27 -19.26
C LYS A 39 0.33 5.31 -18.30
N THR A 40 0.92 4.85 -17.21
CA THR A 40 1.52 5.70 -16.19
C THR A 40 2.82 5.07 -15.72
N GLU A 41 3.63 5.84 -15.02
CA GLU A 41 4.88 5.36 -14.42
C GLU A 41 5.05 6.13 -13.11
N VAL A 42 4.32 5.67 -12.09
CA VAL A 42 4.32 6.32 -10.76
C VAL A 42 4.93 5.36 -9.75
N PRO A 43 6.10 5.70 -9.18
CA PRO A 43 6.73 4.90 -8.15
C PRO A 43 5.99 5.06 -6.81
N TYR A 44 5.88 3.95 -6.08
CA TYR A 44 5.26 3.85 -4.78
C TYR A 44 6.14 3.03 -3.83
N ALA A 45 6.33 3.54 -2.61
CA ALA A 45 6.81 2.74 -1.49
C ALA A 45 5.61 2.11 -0.77
N LEU A 46 5.66 0.80 -0.54
CA LEU A 46 4.62 0.06 0.17
C LEU A 46 5.16 -0.52 1.48
N LYS A 47 4.65 -0.01 2.61
CA LYS A 47 5.01 -0.44 3.96
C LYS A 47 3.87 -1.25 4.58
N VAL A 48 4.15 -2.49 4.95
CA VAL A 48 3.12 -3.47 5.34
C VAL A 48 3.38 -4.00 6.73
N GLY A 49 2.44 -3.75 7.64
CA GLY A 49 2.45 -4.35 8.96
C GLY A 49 2.33 -5.88 8.92
N ARG A 50 2.96 -6.55 9.89
CA ARG A 50 3.16 -8.01 9.88
C ARG A 50 1.89 -8.85 10.05
N LYS A 51 0.90 -8.35 10.79
CA LYS A 51 -0.26 -9.14 11.23
C LYS A 51 -1.50 -8.69 10.49
N THR A 52 -2.48 -9.58 10.36
CA THR A 52 -3.85 -9.18 10.02
C THR A 52 -4.31 -8.07 10.95
N GLY A 53 -4.99 -7.06 10.40
CA GLY A 53 -5.39 -5.85 11.10
C GLY A 53 -4.30 -4.78 11.21
N ALA A 54 -3.06 -5.07 10.83
CA ALA A 54 -1.99 -4.07 10.83
C ALA A 54 -2.14 -3.10 9.65
N LYS A 55 -1.56 -1.91 9.82
CA LYS A 55 -1.58 -0.86 8.80
C LYS A 55 -0.79 -1.27 7.56
N VAL A 56 -1.28 -0.84 6.40
CA VAL A 56 -0.61 -0.92 5.10
C VAL A 56 -0.59 0.48 4.53
N VAL A 57 0.59 1.02 4.23
CA VAL A 57 0.77 2.37 3.71
C VAL A 57 1.40 2.30 2.35
N MET A 58 0.74 2.88 1.35
CA MET A 58 1.25 3.04 0.00
C MET A 58 1.46 4.52 -0.28
N GLN A 59 2.68 4.94 -0.59
CA GLN A 59 3.06 6.35 -0.65
C GLN A 59 3.88 6.62 -1.90
N THR A 60 3.67 7.76 -2.56
CA THR A 60 4.51 8.20 -3.70
C THR A 60 5.89 8.67 -3.22
N GLU A 61 6.90 8.66 -4.08
CA GLU A 61 8.29 9.06 -3.72
C GLU A 61 8.40 10.47 -3.16
N ASP A 62 7.60 11.39 -3.69
CA ASP A 62 7.47 12.79 -3.31
C ASP A 62 6.65 13.00 -2.02
N GLU A 63 6.15 11.91 -1.41
CA GLU A 63 5.37 11.89 -0.17
C GLU A 63 4.05 12.69 -0.17
N GLU A 64 3.75 13.40 -1.27
CA GLU A 64 2.57 14.24 -1.43
C GLU A 64 1.27 13.44 -1.35
N ARG A 65 1.31 12.15 -1.72
CA ARG A 65 0.14 11.27 -1.74
C ARG A 65 0.44 9.95 -1.03
N PHE A 66 -0.36 9.64 -0.02
CA PHE A 66 -0.33 8.35 0.66
C PHE A 66 -1.73 7.77 0.81
N TYR A 67 -1.81 6.44 0.82
CA TYR A 67 -3.02 5.67 1.06
C TYR A 67 -2.77 4.76 2.25
N GLU A 68 -3.74 4.72 3.17
CA GLU A 68 -3.70 3.81 4.31
C GLU A 68 -4.81 2.78 4.23
N PHE A 69 -4.42 1.53 4.37
CA PHE A 69 -5.32 0.40 4.40
C PHE A 69 -5.07 -0.42 5.67
N THR A 70 -6.01 -1.30 5.97
CA THR A 70 -5.88 -2.33 6.99
C THR A 70 -5.63 -3.67 6.32
N ARG A 71 -4.57 -4.36 6.75
CA ARG A 71 -4.22 -5.69 6.26
C ARG A 71 -5.34 -6.68 6.57
N LEU A 72 -5.80 -7.40 5.57
CA LEU A 72 -6.76 -8.49 5.71
C LEU A 72 -6.03 -9.81 5.94
N LYS A 73 -6.79 -10.87 6.23
CA LYS A 73 -6.24 -12.22 6.27
C LYS A 73 -5.71 -12.57 4.88
N ASN A 74 -4.52 -13.15 4.81
CA ASN A 74 -3.99 -13.65 3.54
C ASN A 74 -4.94 -14.67 2.91
N ALA A 75 -4.98 -14.66 1.58
CA ALA A 75 -5.70 -15.62 0.76
C ALA A 75 -4.73 -16.27 -0.23
N ASP A 76 -5.05 -17.45 -0.73
CA ASP A 76 -4.20 -18.16 -1.70
C ASP A 76 -3.99 -17.33 -2.97
N GLY A 77 -2.75 -17.25 -3.44
CA GLY A 77 -2.37 -16.43 -4.60
C GLY A 77 -2.09 -14.96 -4.30
N LEU A 78 -2.23 -14.53 -3.03
CA LEU A 78 -1.96 -13.16 -2.60
C LEU A 78 -0.84 -13.10 -1.56
N LEU A 79 0.20 -12.33 -1.90
CA LEU A 79 1.23 -11.90 -0.96
C LEU A 79 0.64 -10.93 0.07
N LEU A 80 -0.24 -10.04 -0.38
CA LEU A 80 -0.91 -9.03 0.43
C LEU A 80 -2.34 -8.81 -0.03
N GLN A 81 -3.25 -8.68 0.94
CA GLN A 81 -4.58 -8.15 0.76
C GLN A 81 -4.85 -7.10 1.83
N ALA A 82 -5.39 -5.94 1.44
CA ALA A 82 -5.73 -4.87 2.36
C ALA A 82 -6.94 -4.07 1.86
N SER A 83 -7.69 -3.48 2.79
CA SER A 83 -8.82 -2.59 2.48
C SER A 83 -8.85 -1.41 3.43
N GLY A 84 -9.35 -0.27 2.95
CA GLY A 84 -9.35 0.98 3.69
C GLY A 84 -10.55 1.84 3.30
N GLY A 85 -11.01 2.64 4.26
CA GLY A 85 -11.97 3.71 4.02
C GLY A 85 -11.25 5.03 3.74
N ALA A 86 -12.04 6.05 3.41
CA ALA A 86 -11.58 7.43 3.29
C ALA A 86 -10.86 7.90 4.57
N LEU A 87 -9.68 8.50 4.42
CA LEU A 87 -8.96 9.17 5.52
C LEU A 87 -9.27 10.67 5.61
N GLY A 88 -9.91 11.22 4.57
CA GLY A 88 -10.35 12.61 4.44
C GLY A 88 -11.50 12.74 3.45
N ASP A 89 -12.15 13.89 3.39
CA ASP A 89 -13.39 14.10 2.62
C ASP A 89 -13.22 13.97 1.10
N ASP A 90 -11.98 14.11 0.60
CA ASP A 90 -11.58 13.98 -0.80
C ASP A 90 -11.12 12.55 -1.17
N GLN A 91 -10.96 11.68 -0.17
CA GLN A 91 -10.56 10.29 -0.34
C GLN A 91 -11.80 9.39 -0.31
N GLY A 92 -11.83 8.34 -1.13
CA GLY A 92 -12.86 7.31 -1.03
C GLY A 92 -12.32 6.00 -0.46
N ALA A 93 -13.21 5.02 -0.33
CA ALA A 93 -12.83 3.67 0.08
C ALA A 93 -12.07 2.95 -1.04
N GLY A 94 -11.17 2.04 -0.66
CA GLY A 94 -10.37 1.27 -1.60
C GLY A 94 -9.86 -0.06 -1.07
N ALA A 95 -9.25 -0.82 -1.96
CA ALA A 95 -8.63 -2.11 -1.70
C ALA A 95 -7.31 -2.22 -2.47
N LEU A 96 -6.32 -2.84 -1.83
CA LEU A 96 -5.02 -3.15 -2.40
C LEU A 96 -4.81 -4.65 -2.35
N SER A 97 -4.40 -5.23 -3.48
CA SER A 97 -3.92 -6.60 -3.56
C SER A 97 -2.54 -6.63 -4.20
N VAL A 98 -1.62 -7.38 -3.62
CA VAL A 98 -0.34 -7.75 -4.23
C VAL A 98 -0.35 -9.27 -4.38
N PHE A 99 -0.19 -9.73 -5.61
CA PHE A 99 -0.17 -11.15 -5.96
C PHE A 99 1.20 -11.76 -5.65
N ASP A 100 1.28 -13.08 -5.60
CA ASP A 100 2.53 -13.80 -5.31
C ASP A 100 3.62 -13.59 -6.39
N ASP A 101 3.23 -13.17 -7.60
CA ASP A 101 4.14 -12.76 -8.68
C ASP A 101 4.48 -11.26 -8.67
N PHE A 102 4.20 -10.60 -7.55
CA PHE A 102 4.42 -9.16 -7.30
C PHE A 102 3.63 -8.19 -8.18
N ARG A 103 2.72 -8.64 -9.04
CA ARG A 103 1.75 -7.72 -9.62
C ARG A 103 0.89 -7.13 -8.52
N PHE A 104 0.46 -5.89 -8.65
CA PHE A 104 -0.50 -5.30 -7.72
C PHE A 104 -1.67 -4.67 -8.45
N VAL A 105 -2.81 -4.64 -7.75
CA VAL A 105 -3.99 -3.88 -8.14
C VAL A 105 -4.45 -3.06 -6.94
N LEU A 106 -4.57 -1.76 -7.14
CA LEU A 106 -5.19 -0.82 -6.22
C LEU A 106 -6.47 -0.31 -6.86
N THR A 107 -7.61 -0.55 -6.22
CA THR A 107 -8.89 0.06 -6.60
C THR A 107 -9.31 1.03 -5.52
N ARG A 108 -9.73 2.23 -5.91
CA ARG A 108 -10.23 3.25 -4.99
C ARG A 108 -11.33 4.09 -5.62
N HIS A 109 -12.10 4.74 -4.77
CA HIS A 109 -13.04 5.77 -5.19
C HIS A 109 -12.43 7.13 -4.88
N ASN A 110 -12.60 8.09 -5.77
CA ASN A 110 -12.13 9.45 -5.57
C ASN A 110 -13.27 10.42 -5.83
N ARG A 111 -13.33 11.48 -5.04
CA ARG A 111 -14.17 12.64 -5.33
C ARG A 111 -13.34 13.64 -6.11
N ILE A 112 -13.79 14.01 -7.31
CA ILE A 112 -13.14 15.03 -8.14
C ILE A 112 -14.02 16.27 -8.20
N VAL A 113 -13.40 17.44 -8.09
CA VAL A 113 -14.07 18.74 -8.21
C VAL A 113 -13.80 19.26 -9.61
N LEU A 114 -14.84 19.42 -10.42
CA LEU A 114 -14.79 19.85 -11.82
C LEU A 114 -15.10 21.36 -11.97
N GLY A 115 -15.61 22.00 -10.91
CA GLY A 115 -15.96 23.42 -10.83
C GLY A 115 -16.50 23.78 -9.45
N GLU A 116 -16.90 25.04 -9.22
CA GLU A 116 -17.29 25.54 -7.89
C GLU A 116 -18.42 24.72 -7.22
N ASP A 117 -19.38 24.20 -8.00
CA ASP A 117 -20.48 23.37 -7.51
C ASP A 117 -20.58 21.99 -8.19
N GLN A 118 -19.60 21.65 -9.04
CA GLN A 118 -19.62 20.39 -9.79
C GLN A 118 -18.65 19.40 -9.18
N THR A 119 -19.19 18.36 -8.57
CA THR A 119 -18.42 17.26 -7.98
C THR A 119 -18.86 15.95 -8.60
N GLU A 120 -17.90 15.10 -8.92
CA GLU A 120 -18.14 13.75 -9.41
C GLU A 120 -17.39 12.73 -8.57
N VAL A 121 -17.96 11.52 -8.47
CA VAL A 121 -17.29 10.38 -7.86
C VAL A 121 -16.87 9.43 -8.97
N ILE A 122 -15.57 9.17 -9.03
CA ILE A 122 -14.95 8.25 -9.98
C ILE A 122 -14.41 7.04 -9.23
N ALA A 123 -14.35 5.88 -9.90
CA ALA A 123 -13.52 4.78 -9.42
C ALA A 123 -12.24 4.70 -10.26
N VAL A 124 -11.10 4.56 -9.58
CA VAL A 124 -9.77 4.45 -10.16
C VAL A 124 -9.20 3.08 -9.83
N SER A 125 -8.78 2.35 -10.86
CA SER A 125 -8.02 1.10 -10.75
C SER A 125 -6.62 1.30 -11.28
N ILE A 126 -5.63 1.05 -10.43
CA ILE A 126 -4.21 1.16 -10.75
C ILE A 126 -3.62 -0.24 -10.77
N HIS A 127 -2.90 -0.55 -11.84
CA HIS A 127 -2.20 -1.80 -12.05
C HIS A 127 -0.71 -1.53 -12.14
N GLY A 128 0.10 -2.43 -11.60
CA GLY A 128 1.54 -2.33 -11.69
C GLY A 128 2.26 -3.54 -11.12
N THR A 129 3.54 -3.35 -10.85
CA THR A 129 4.42 -4.39 -10.33
C THR A 129 5.17 -3.90 -9.08
N CYS A 130 5.51 -4.81 -8.20
CA CYS A 130 6.31 -4.57 -7.02
C CYS A 130 7.61 -5.40 -7.05
N LYS A 131 8.54 -5.07 -6.17
CA LYS A 131 9.74 -5.85 -5.88
C LYS A 131 10.18 -5.59 -4.44
N GLU A 132 11.00 -6.48 -3.89
CA GLU A 132 11.69 -6.19 -2.64
C GLU A 132 12.69 -5.04 -2.85
N PRO A 133 12.89 -4.15 -1.86
CA PRO A 133 13.86 -3.08 -1.94
C PRO A 133 15.26 -3.63 -2.20
N THR A 134 16.03 -2.95 -3.05
CA THR A 134 17.44 -3.29 -3.24
C THR A 134 18.24 -2.82 -2.01
N PRO A 135 19.08 -3.67 -1.39
CA PRO A 135 19.89 -3.30 -0.22
C PRO A 135 20.88 -2.15 -0.46
#